data_AF-A0A9E2TQU8-F1
#
_entry.id   AF-A0A9E2TQU8-F1
#
_cell.length_a   1.000
_cell.length_b   1.000
_cell.length_c   1.000
_cell.angle_alpha   90.00
_cell.angle_beta   90.00
_cell.angle_gamma   90.00
#
_symmetry.space_group_name_H-M   'P 1'
#
loop_
_entity.id
_entity.type
_entity.pdbx_description
1 polymer ?
#
loop_
_entity_poly.entity_id
_entity_poly.type
_entity_poly.pdbx_seq_one_letter_code
_entity_poly.pdbx_strand_id
1 'polypeptide(L)'
;MPMDRQESHRLFVRALQHEPIRCGQQGCPGPVETVDQSQTRDRVKTFVMHCERCGWQDRVSGVEQATPPWDNASLELMADEHLMHQQPVCPYDDTPVVFISMPNPRRKAKYRVACFYCGRQTEMDWPPPESKR
;
A
#
# COMPACT_ATOMS: atom_id res chain seq x y z
N MET A 1 17.94 -13.65 -12.41
CA MET A 1 18.61 -13.00 -11.27
C MET A 1 17.55 -12.74 -10.22
N PRO A 2 17.72 -13.12 -8.95
CA PRO A 2 16.78 -12.72 -7.91
C PRO A 2 16.82 -11.19 -7.81
N MET A 3 15.65 -10.56 -7.93
CA MET A 3 15.49 -9.12 -7.81
C MET A 3 15.91 -8.69 -6.40
N ASP A 4 16.61 -7.56 -6.27
CA ASP A 4 16.95 -7.01 -4.95
C ASP A 4 15.64 -6.72 -4.19
N ARG A 5 15.58 -7.04 -2.90
CA ARG A 5 14.40 -6.81 -2.06
C ARG A 5 13.96 -5.35 -2.09
N GLN A 6 14.91 -4.42 -2.14
CA GLN A 6 14.63 -2.99 -2.21
C GLN A 6 14.08 -2.57 -3.58
N GLU A 7 14.55 -3.19 -4.66
CA GLU A 7 14.02 -2.95 -6.01
C GLU A 7 12.60 -3.51 -6.16
N SER A 8 12.36 -4.72 -5.65
CA SER A 8 11.02 -5.33 -5.62
C SER A 8 10.04 -4.49 -4.80
N HIS A 9 10.47 -3.95 -3.66
CA HIS A 9 9.65 -3.04 -2.85
C HIS A 9 9.33 -1.73 -3.60
N ARG A 10 10.31 -1.12 -4.28
CA ARG A 10 10.06 0.08 -5.10
C ARG A 10 9.07 -0.20 -6.23
N LEU A 11 9.20 -1.33 -6.92
CA LEU A 11 8.25 -1.74 -7.96
C LEU A 11 6.85 -1.98 -7.39
N PHE A 12 6.76 -2.61 -6.21
CA PHE A 12 5.50 -2.78 -5.50
C PHE A 12 4.84 -1.44 -5.16
N VAL A 13 5.58 -0.47 -4.63
CA VAL A 13 5.05 0.85 -4.30
C VAL A 13 4.54 1.58 -5.54
N ARG A 14 5.29 1.52 -6.66
CA ARG A 14 4.84 2.07 -7.94
C ARG A 14 3.54 1.41 -8.42
N ALA A 15 3.46 0.09 -8.36
CA ALA A 15 2.25 -0.65 -8.70
C ALA A 15 1.06 -0.24 -7.82
N LEU A 16 1.28 -0.12 -6.51
CA LEU A 16 0.27 0.29 -5.54
C LEU A 16 -0.27 1.71 -5.79
N GLN A 17 0.61 2.63 -6.21
CA GLN A 17 0.27 4.02 -6.51
C GLN A 17 -0.16 4.25 -7.97
N HIS A 18 -0.24 3.19 -8.78
CA HIS A 18 -0.49 3.26 -10.22
C HIS A 18 0.50 4.16 -10.98
N GLU A 19 1.75 4.20 -10.52
CA GLU A 19 2.83 4.91 -11.21
C GLU A 19 3.34 4.13 -12.43
N PRO A 20 3.86 4.81 -13.46
CA PRO A 20 4.43 4.15 -14.64
C PRO A 20 5.61 3.22 -14.31
N ILE A 21 5.51 1.96 -14.71
CA ILE A 21 6.56 0.95 -14.57
C ILE A 21 7.26 0.74 -15.92
N ARG A 22 8.59 0.65 -15.90
CA ARG A 22 9.39 0.34 -17.09
C ARG A 22 9.49 -1.15 -17.29
N CYS A 23 9.48 -1.59 -18.53
CA CYS A 23 9.72 -2.99 -18.87
C CYS A 23 11.09 -3.45 -18.36
N GLY A 24 11.14 -4.62 -17.70
CA GLY A 24 12.38 -5.21 -17.22
C GLY A 24 13.29 -5.77 -18.34
N GLN A 25 12.75 -5.91 -19.56
CA GLN A 25 13.52 -6.34 -20.71
C GLN A 25 14.39 -5.19 -21.25
N GLN A 26 15.70 -5.42 -21.37
CA GLN A 26 16.63 -4.43 -21.91
C GLN A 26 16.21 -4.00 -23.32
N GLY A 27 16.17 -2.68 -23.55
CA GLY A 27 15.86 -2.10 -24.85
C GLY A 27 14.38 -2.09 -25.23
N CYS A 28 13.47 -2.49 -24.33
CA CYS A 28 12.03 -2.39 -24.58
C CYS A 28 11.44 -1.11 -23.93
N PRO A 29 11.00 -0.11 -24.71
CA PRO A 29 10.29 1.06 -24.17
C PRO A 29 8.79 0.81 -24.06
N GLY A 30 8.34 -0.45 -24.17
CA GLY A 30 6.91 -0.79 -24.23
C GLY A 30 6.18 -0.42 -22.93
N PRO A 31 4.89 -0.03 -23.03
CA PRO A 31 4.07 0.19 -21.84
C PRO A 31 3.97 -1.10 -21.04
N VAL A 32 3.93 -0.96 -19.71
CA VAL A 32 3.71 -2.06 -18.78
C VAL A 32 2.35 -1.86 -18.14
N GLU A 33 1.43 -2.78 -18.40
CA GLU A 33 0.18 -2.90 -17.67
C GLU A 33 0.44 -3.53 -16.31
N THR A 34 -0.21 -3.02 -15.27
CA THR A 34 -0.12 -3.56 -13.91
C THR A 34 -1.52 -3.97 -13.46
N VAL A 35 -1.68 -5.24 -13.11
CA VAL A 35 -2.96 -5.83 -12.71
C VAL A 35 -2.86 -6.30 -11.26
N ASP A 36 -3.75 -5.79 -10.42
CA ASP A 36 -3.92 -6.26 -9.05
C ASP A 36 -4.60 -7.65 -9.04
N GLN A 37 -3.92 -8.64 -8.47
CA GLN A 37 -4.37 -10.03 -8.33
C GLN A 37 -4.79 -10.35 -6.89
N SER A 38 -4.82 -9.36 -6.00
CA SER A 38 -5.23 -9.55 -4.60
C SER A 38 -6.74 -9.70 -4.46
N GLN A 39 -7.15 -10.50 -3.48
CA GLN A 39 -8.54 -10.63 -3.06
C GLN A 39 -8.86 -9.62 -1.96
N THR A 40 -10.15 -9.33 -1.75
CA THR A 40 -10.62 -8.39 -0.73
C THR A 40 -10.17 -8.74 0.70
N ARG A 41 -9.89 -10.02 0.99
CA ARG A 41 -9.45 -10.48 2.30
C ARG A 41 -7.94 -10.54 2.46
N ASP A 42 -7.19 -10.35 1.37
CA ASP A 42 -5.74 -10.40 1.42
C ASP A 42 -5.22 -9.16 2.17
N ARG A 43 -4.31 -9.40 3.11
CA ARG A 43 -3.68 -8.33 3.87
C ARG A 43 -2.60 -7.63 3.07
N VAL A 44 -1.96 -8.37 2.17
CA VAL A 44 -0.93 -7.87 1.27
C VAL A 44 -1.40 -7.95 -0.16
N LYS A 45 -1.03 -6.96 -0.97
CA LYS A 45 -1.36 -6.98 -2.40
C LYS A 45 -0.37 -7.82 -3.19
N THR A 46 -0.82 -8.27 -4.35
CA THR A 46 0.01 -8.91 -5.36
C THR A 46 -0.33 -8.29 -6.69
N PHE A 47 0.70 -7.86 -7.41
CA PHE A 47 0.56 -7.28 -8.73
C PHE A 47 1.28 -8.15 -9.76
N VAL A 48 0.64 -8.33 -10.91
CA VAL A 48 1.26 -8.89 -12.10
C VAL A 48 1.47 -7.75 -13.09
N MET A 49 2.69 -7.65 -13.59
CA MET A 49 3.10 -6.67 -14.58
C MET A 49 3.27 -7.37 -15.92
N HIS A 50 2.74 -6.78 -16.98
CA HIS A 50 2.85 -7.31 -18.34
C HIS A 50 3.22 -6.20 -19.33
N CYS A 51 4.29 -6.41 -20.10
CA CYS A 51 4.63 -5.52 -21.19
C CYS A 51 3.92 -5.95 -22.47
N GLU A 52 2.99 -5.13 -22.96
CA GLU A 52 2.20 -5.39 -24.17
C GLU A 52 3.05 -5.54 -25.44
N ARG A 53 4.29 -5.03 -25.43
CA ARG A 53 5.16 -5.01 -26.62
C ARG A 53 6.05 -6.25 -26.76
N CYS A 54 6.65 -6.72 -25.67
CA CYS A 54 7.62 -7.82 -25.71
C CYS A 54 7.18 -9.06 -24.95
N GLY A 55 6.00 -9.01 -24.31
CA GLY A 55 5.47 -10.11 -23.51
C GLY A 55 6.19 -10.32 -22.18
N TRP A 56 7.10 -9.43 -21.78
CA TRP A 56 7.73 -9.49 -20.46
C TRP A 56 6.66 -9.53 -19.38
N GLN A 57 6.79 -10.46 -18.44
CA GLN A 57 5.89 -10.59 -17.32
C GLN A 57 6.70 -10.71 -16.03
N ASP A 58 6.20 -10.07 -14.98
CA ASP A 58 6.78 -10.17 -13.66
C ASP A 58 5.70 -10.04 -12.59
N ARG A 59 6.03 -10.42 -11.35
CA ARG A 59 5.11 -10.45 -10.22
C ARG A 59 5.79 -9.88 -8.98
N VAL A 60 5.13 -8.92 -8.35
CA VAL A 60 5.55 -8.36 -7.06
C VAL A 60 4.44 -8.51 -6.03
N SER A 61 4.82 -8.86 -4.82
CA SER A 61 3.90 -9.07 -3.70
C SER A 61 4.42 -8.37 -2.45
N GLY A 62 3.50 -7.97 -1.59
CA GLY A 62 3.86 -7.57 -0.23
C GLY A 62 4.40 -8.75 0.58
N VAL A 63 5.08 -8.44 1.67
CA VAL A 63 5.65 -9.42 2.61
C VAL A 63 4.89 -9.33 3.91
N GLU A 64 3.98 -10.27 4.17
CA GLU A 64 3.16 -10.22 5.38
C GLU A 64 4.03 -10.31 6.64
N GLN A 65 4.00 -9.24 7.43
CA GLN A 65 4.69 -9.09 8.70
C GLN A 65 3.81 -8.26 9.64
N ALA A 66 2.60 -8.76 9.94
CA ALA A 66 1.60 -8.01 10.72
C ALA A 66 1.93 -7.86 12.22
N THR A 67 3.06 -8.38 12.68
CA THR A 67 3.49 -8.33 14.10
C THR A 67 4.88 -7.72 14.22
N PRO A 68 5.10 -6.75 15.13
CA PRO A 68 4.11 -6.15 16.06
C PRO A 68 3.08 -5.26 15.34
N PRO A 69 1.90 -4.99 15.92
CA PRO A 69 0.96 -4.01 15.38
C PRO A 69 1.54 -2.58 15.43
N TRP A 70 0.87 -1.62 14.79
CA TRP A 70 1.18 -0.21 15.01
C TRP A 70 0.84 0.20 16.44
N ASP A 71 1.70 1.01 17.05
CA ASP A 71 1.40 1.65 18.32
C ASP A 71 0.53 2.91 18.12
N ASN A 72 0.00 3.46 19.21
CA ASN A 72 -0.89 4.62 19.14
C ASN A 72 -0.18 5.85 18.55
N ALA A 73 1.09 6.07 18.89
CA ALA A 73 1.87 7.20 18.38
C ALA A 73 2.01 7.14 16.84
N SER A 74 2.29 5.97 16.28
CA SER A 74 2.33 5.77 14.82
C SER A 74 0.97 6.04 14.18
N LEU A 75 -0.11 5.58 14.82
CA LEU A 75 -1.48 5.79 14.32
C LEU A 75 -1.88 7.26 14.33
N GLU A 76 -1.52 8.00 15.38
CA GLU A 76 -1.75 9.43 15.49
C GLU A 76 -0.98 10.21 14.42
N LEU A 77 0.29 9.88 14.20
CA LEU A 77 1.10 10.50 13.15
C LEU A 77 0.49 10.28 11.76
N MET A 78 0.16 9.02 11.41
CA MET A 78 -0.46 8.71 10.11
C MET A 78 -1.82 9.39 9.94
N ALA A 79 -2.58 9.56 11.03
CA ALA A 79 -3.85 10.28 11.00
C ALA A 79 -3.65 11.78 10.79
N ASP A 80 -2.66 12.39 11.43
CA ASP A 80 -2.31 13.80 11.23
C ASP A 80 -1.85 14.07 9.79
N GLU A 81 -0.95 13.25 9.24
CA GLU A 81 -0.52 13.31 7.84
C GLU A 81 -1.72 13.23 6.89
N HIS A 82 -2.65 12.29 7.14
CA HIS A 82 -3.87 12.15 6.35
C HIS A 82 -4.78 13.39 6.45
N LEU A 83 -4.93 13.97 7.65
CA LEU A 83 -5.68 15.23 7.86
C LEU A 83 -5.06 16.40 7.11
N MET A 84 -3.73 16.43 7.01
CA MET A 84 -2.97 17.44 6.29
C MET A 84 -2.90 17.19 4.77
N HIS A 85 -3.69 16.23 4.26
CA HIS A 85 -3.69 15.82 2.85
C HIS A 85 -2.33 15.31 2.34
N GLN A 86 -1.49 14.83 3.25
CA GLN A 86 -0.25 14.14 2.92
C GLN A 86 -0.51 12.64 2.78
N GLN A 87 0.42 11.93 2.13
CA GLN A 87 0.34 10.48 2.00
C GLN A 87 1.04 9.84 3.20
N PRO A 88 0.31 9.28 4.18
CA PRO A 88 0.92 8.59 5.29
C PRO A 88 1.62 7.33 4.82
N VAL A 89 2.70 6.97 5.50
CA VAL A 89 3.53 5.79 5.21
C VAL A 89 3.63 4.88 6.42
N CYS A 90 3.84 3.58 6.16
CA CYS A 90 4.00 2.60 7.21
C CYS A 90 5.37 2.76 7.88
N PRO A 91 5.46 2.93 9.21
CA PRO A 91 6.73 3.15 9.91
C PRO A 91 7.70 1.96 9.86
N TYR A 92 7.28 0.80 9.36
CA TYR A 92 8.10 -0.41 9.27
C TYR A 92 8.74 -0.63 7.91
N ASP A 93 8.17 -0.04 6.85
CA ASP A 93 8.54 -0.37 5.47
C ASP A 93 8.39 0.80 4.49
N ASP A 94 8.03 1.99 4.97
CA ASP A 94 7.80 3.21 4.19
C ASP A 94 6.76 3.09 3.06
N THR A 95 5.96 2.03 3.04
CA THR A 95 4.88 1.85 2.04
C THR A 95 3.72 2.80 2.35
N PRO A 96 3.12 3.43 1.34
CA PRO A 96 1.89 4.19 1.49
C PRO A 96 0.79 3.41 2.23
N VAL A 97 0.23 4.06 3.26
CA VAL A 97 -0.89 3.53 4.04
C VAL A 97 -2.20 4.06 3.48
N VAL A 98 -3.21 3.18 3.43
CA VAL A 98 -4.51 3.46 2.85
C VAL A 98 -5.57 3.56 3.95
N PHE A 99 -6.37 4.63 3.89
CA PHE A 99 -7.52 4.87 4.75
C PHE A 99 -8.79 4.47 4.00
N ILE A 100 -9.41 3.36 4.41
CA ILE A 100 -10.61 2.81 3.79
C ILE A 100 -11.82 3.18 4.66
N SER A 101 -12.74 3.97 4.12
CA SER A 101 -13.95 4.34 4.84
C SER A 101 -14.85 3.13 5.06
N MET A 102 -15.34 2.98 6.29
CA MET A 102 -16.19 1.87 6.71
C MET A 102 -17.59 2.41 7.06
N PRO A 103 -18.66 1.64 6.79
CA PRO A 103 -19.99 1.99 7.26
C PRO A 103 -20.03 2.10 8.79
N ASN A 104 -20.56 3.22 9.32
CA ASN A 104 -20.73 3.39 10.76
C ASN A 104 -22.13 3.94 11.10
N PRO A 105 -22.95 3.19 11.85
CA PRO A 105 -24.30 3.62 12.20
C PRO A 105 -24.34 4.77 13.22
N ARG A 106 -23.22 5.11 13.89
CA ARG A 106 -23.16 6.09 14.98
C ARG A 106 -22.82 7.53 14.55
N ARG A 107 -23.00 7.88 13.26
CA ARG A 107 -22.66 9.21 12.68
C ARG A 107 -21.20 9.67 12.80
N LYS A 108 -20.29 8.83 13.30
CA LYS A 108 -18.83 9.06 13.23
C LYS A 108 -18.28 8.35 12.01
N ALA A 109 -17.29 8.92 11.33
CA ALA A 109 -16.59 8.16 10.30
C ALA A 109 -15.78 7.05 10.99
N LYS A 110 -15.72 5.86 10.39
CA LYS A 110 -14.85 4.77 10.83
C LYS A 110 -13.95 4.43 9.67
N TYR A 111 -12.66 4.28 9.91
CA TYR A 111 -11.69 3.90 8.89
C TYR A 111 -11.01 2.60 9.25
N ARG A 112 -10.74 1.79 8.22
CA ARG A 112 -9.70 0.78 8.27
C ARG A 112 -8.43 1.37 7.67
N VAL A 113 -7.40 1.45 8.49
CA VAL A 113 -6.07 1.90 8.09
C VAL A 113 -5.26 0.65 7.76
N ALA A 114 -4.65 0.57 6.57
CA ALA A 114 -3.97 -0.64 6.10
C ALA A 114 -2.68 -0.34 5.34
N CYS A 115 -1.62 -1.10 5.62
CA CYS A 115 -0.44 -1.21 4.78
C CYS A 115 -0.54 -2.50 3.97
N PHE A 116 -0.68 -2.37 2.65
CA PHE A 116 -0.80 -3.51 1.74
C PHE A 116 0.55 -4.17 1.40
N TYR A 117 1.67 -3.69 1.94
CA TYR A 117 2.96 -4.37 1.83
C TYR A 117 3.21 -5.30 3.00
N CYS A 118 3.23 -4.81 4.25
CA CYS A 118 3.43 -5.66 5.43
C CYS A 118 2.17 -6.30 6.00
N GLY A 119 0.99 -5.90 5.53
CA GLY A 119 -0.28 -6.47 5.97
C GLY A 119 -0.76 -6.00 7.34
N ARG A 120 -0.11 -4.99 7.93
CA ARG A 120 -0.61 -4.32 9.13
C ARG A 120 -1.88 -3.57 8.82
N GLN A 121 -2.87 -3.71 9.69
CA GLN A 121 -4.11 -2.96 9.60
C GLN A 121 -4.71 -2.73 10.98
N THR A 122 -5.44 -1.64 11.14
CA THR A 122 -6.23 -1.36 12.33
C THR A 122 -7.54 -0.66 11.94
N GLU A 123 -8.53 -0.70 12.83
CA GLU A 123 -9.75 0.07 12.68
C GLU A 123 -9.76 1.21 13.68
N MET A 124 -10.11 2.42 13.24
CA MET A 124 -10.16 3.61 14.09
C MET A 124 -11.42 4.43 13.85
N ASP A 125 -11.92 5.05 14.91
CA ASP A 125 -12.93 6.10 14.81
C ASP A 125 -12.29 7.39 14.29
N TRP A 126 -13.04 8.14 13.49
CA TRP A 126 -12.57 9.37 12.86
C TRP A 126 -13.51 10.55 13.11
N PRO A 127 -12.96 11.75 13.40
CA PRO A 127 -11.53 12.01 13.61
C PRO A 127 -11.01 11.36 14.91
N PRO A 128 -9.69 11.10 15.04
CA PRO A 128 -9.11 10.55 16.26
C PRO A 128 -9.53 11.38 17.49
N PRO A 129 -9.72 10.78 18.68
CA PRO A 129 -10.18 11.52 19.86
C PRO A 129 -9.28 12.72 20.21
N GLU A 130 -7.99 12.59 19.93
CA GLU A 130 -6.96 13.57 20.31
C GLU A 130 -6.90 14.78 19.38
N SER A 131 -7.40 14.69 18.14
CA SER A 131 -7.45 15.82 17.21
C SER A 131 -8.58 16.82 17.48
N LYS A 132 -9.39 16.58 18.51
CA LYS A 132 -10.41 17.52 19.01
C LYS A 132 -9.91 18.47 20.09
N ARG A 133 -8.63 18.36 20.49
CA ARG A 133 -8.02 19.22 21.51
C ARG A 133 -7.47 20.51 20.93
#